data_AF-A0A810QET5-F1
#
_entry.id   AF-A0A810QET5-F1
#
_cell.length_a   1.000
_cell.length_b   1.000
_cell.length_c   1.000
_cell.angle_alpha   90.00
_cell.angle_beta   90.00
_cell.angle_gamma   90.00
#
_symmetry.space_group_name_H-M   'P 1'
#
loop_
_entity.id
_entity.type
_entity.pdbx_description
1 polymer ?
#
loop_
_entity_poly.entity_id
_entity_poly.type
_entity_poly.pdbx_seq_one_letter_code
_entity_poly.pdbx_strand_id
1 'polypeptide(L)'
;MGKKLILGISGSPRKDANTDRMLQYALEAAKSVGDIETETIYLRDYEIHNCKGCFACCREAGARDGGIHACALFRDGMDEIYPKLKACDGLILASPVYFGTISTQMKQFMDRTEGLLRYGTSQYQYALQNKVGGCLAVGGNRNAGEEFALLNMQYYFEIHDMIVVGSGGEPRPGCYLGGGCTTHPERGEVRDAVDRDEVGIKSCRNTGIKVAQTVLRLAR
;
A
#
# COMPACT_ATOMS: atom_id res chain seq x y z
N MET A 1 5.06 -24.86 6.20
CA MET A 1 4.41 -23.89 5.29
C MET A 1 5.49 -22.94 4.77
N GLY A 2 5.40 -22.50 3.52
CA GLY A 2 6.32 -21.47 3.01
C GLY A 2 6.13 -20.15 3.78
N LYS A 3 7.17 -19.31 3.78
CA LYS A 3 7.07 -17.97 4.37
C LYS A 3 5.98 -17.16 3.66
N LYS A 4 5.32 -16.29 4.41
CA LYS A 4 4.26 -15.41 3.91
C LYS A 4 4.83 -14.09 3.43
N LEU A 5 4.32 -13.55 2.33
CA LEU A 5 4.85 -12.35 1.70
C LEU A 5 3.99 -11.13 2.04
N ILE A 6 4.59 -10.07 2.59
CA ILE A 6 3.95 -8.76 2.72
C ILE A 6 4.63 -7.78 1.76
N LEU A 7 3.83 -7.22 0.85
CA LEU A 7 4.29 -6.24 -0.12
C LEU A 7 4.05 -4.82 0.41
N GLY A 8 5.08 -3.99 0.43
CA GLY A 8 4.97 -2.56 0.73
C GLY A 8 4.96 -1.73 -0.54
N ILE A 9 4.03 -0.79 -0.68
CA ILE A 9 3.96 0.15 -1.80
C ILE A 9 4.20 1.57 -1.29
N SER A 10 5.23 2.24 -1.79
CA SER A 10 5.49 3.66 -1.51
C SER A 10 5.01 4.55 -2.65
N GLY A 11 4.11 5.48 -2.33
CA GLY A 11 3.67 6.56 -3.22
C GLY A 11 4.56 7.79 -3.20
N SER A 12 5.74 7.73 -2.59
CA SER A 12 6.65 8.87 -2.49
C SER A 12 7.30 9.21 -3.83
N PRO A 13 7.24 10.48 -4.31
CA PRO A 13 8.13 10.95 -5.37
C PRO A 13 9.59 11.05 -4.92
N ARG A 14 9.84 11.12 -3.61
CA ARG A 14 11.16 11.38 -3.05
C ARG A 14 11.77 10.08 -2.56
N LYS A 15 12.88 9.70 -3.21
CA LYS A 15 13.69 8.53 -2.84
C LYS A 15 14.31 8.71 -1.45
N ASP A 16 14.24 7.65 -0.64
CA ASP A 16 14.84 7.55 0.70
C ASP A 16 14.37 8.66 1.65
N ALA A 17 13.14 9.13 1.44
CA ALA A 17 12.52 10.18 2.25
C ALA A 17 11.49 9.61 3.23
N ASN A 18 10.86 10.49 4.00
CA ASN A 18 9.96 10.18 5.10
C ASN A 18 8.96 9.03 4.87
N THR A 19 8.27 9.00 3.73
CA THR A 19 7.32 7.92 3.39
C THR A 19 7.99 6.56 3.22
N ASP A 20 9.18 6.52 2.60
CA ASP A 20 9.94 5.27 2.45
C ASP A 20 10.40 4.78 3.82
N ARG A 21 10.91 5.69 4.66
CA ARG A 21 11.39 5.38 6.01
C ARG A 21 10.30 4.82 6.91
N MET A 22 9.12 5.46 6.93
CA MET A 22 7.99 4.95 7.71
C MET A 22 7.51 3.57 7.22
N LEU A 23 7.57 3.32 5.90
CA LEU A 23 7.25 2.02 5.33
C LEU A 23 8.25 0.96 5.78
N GLN A 24 9.56 1.28 5.78
CA GLN A 24 10.57 0.35 6.26
C GLN A 24 10.37 0.01 7.75
N TYR A 25 10.05 0.98 8.61
CA TYR A 25 9.74 0.66 10.02
C TYR A 25 8.57 -0.31 10.17
N ALA A 26 7.53 -0.20 9.34
CA ALA A 26 6.42 -1.14 9.36
C ALA A 26 6.82 -2.53 8.85
N LEU A 27 7.56 -2.61 7.74
CA LEU A 27 7.99 -3.88 7.15
C LEU A 27 9.01 -4.63 8.03
N GLU A 28 9.94 -3.91 8.65
CA GLU A 28 10.87 -4.48 9.65
C GLU A 28 10.14 -5.06 10.85
N ALA A 29 9.14 -4.34 11.36
CA ALA A 29 8.30 -4.82 12.46
C ALA A 29 7.43 -6.02 12.05
N ALA A 30 6.97 -6.07 10.79
CA ALA A 30 6.25 -7.23 10.26
C ALA A 30 7.15 -8.48 10.22
N LYS A 31 8.41 -8.33 9.78
CA LYS A 31 9.41 -9.42 9.76
C LYS A 31 9.69 -10.00 11.14
N SER A 32 9.60 -9.20 12.21
CA SER A 32 9.89 -9.69 13.57
C SER A 32 8.80 -10.58 14.17
N VAL A 33 7.64 -10.74 13.53
CA VAL A 33 6.50 -11.51 14.08
C VAL A 33 6.60 -13.02 13.82
N GLY A 34 7.33 -13.45 12.79
CA GLY A 34 7.44 -14.87 12.43
C GLY A 34 7.94 -15.08 11.00
N ASP A 35 7.45 -16.13 10.34
CA ASP A 35 7.82 -16.51 8.97
C ASP A 35 7.23 -15.56 7.91
N ILE A 36 7.67 -14.30 7.95
CA ILE A 36 7.29 -13.21 7.05
C ILE A 36 8.48 -12.80 6.19
N GLU A 37 8.27 -12.73 4.88
CA GLU A 37 9.12 -12.00 3.96
C GLU A 37 8.46 -10.68 3.59
N THR A 38 9.28 -9.68 3.28
CA THR A 38 8.76 -8.41 2.79
C THR A 38 9.51 -7.95 1.55
N GLU A 39 8.77 -7.34 0.65
CA GLU A 39 9.27 -6.70 -0.55
C GLU A 39 8.74 -5.25 -0.58
N THR A 40 9.46 -4.34 -1.23
CA THR A 40 9.02 -2.95 -1.40
C THR A 40 8.99 -2.59 -2.87
N ILE A 41 7.90 -1.94 -3.29
CA ILE A 41 7.74 -1.30 -4.60
C ILE A 41 7.68 0.20 -4.37
N TYR A 42 8.57 0.92 -5.03
CA TYR A 42 8.57 2.38 -5.04
C TYR A 42 7.92 2.83 -6.35
N LEU A 43 6.71 3.39 -6.30
CA LEU A 43 5.96 3.74 -7.52
C LEU A 43 6.68 4.74 -8.41
N ARG A 44 7.57 5.57 -7.84
CA ARG A 44 8.45 6.49 -8.56
C ARG A 44 9.44 5.82 -9.52
N ASP A 45 9.75 4.54 -9.33
CA ASP A 45 10.71 3.80 -10.15
C ASP A 45 10.02 3.16 -11.37
N TYR A 46 8.71 3.38 -11.53
CA TYR A 46 7.87 2.83 -12.58
C TYR A 46 7.16 3.94 -13.34
N GLU A 47 7.12 3.83 -14.67
CA GLU A 47 6.16 4.60 -15.45
C GLU A 47 4.81 3.91 -15.40
N ILE A 48 3.80 4.61 -14.86
CA ILE A 48 2.43 4.13 -14.80
C ILE A 48 1.55 5.15 -15.52
N HIS A 49 0.77 4.71 -16.49
CA HIS A 49 -0.22 5.56 -17.15
C HIS A 49 -1.47 5.72 -16.29
N ASN A 50 -2.12 6.89 -16.39
CA ASN A 50 -3.43 7.11 -15.80
C ASN A 50 -4.47 6.16 -16.39
N CYS A 51 -5.27 5.53 -15.51
CA CYS A 51 -6.41 4.74 -15.95
C CYS A 51 -7.35 5.57 -16.83
N LYS A 52 -7.83 4.97 -17.91
CA LYS A 52 -8.77 5.62 -18.85
C LYS A 52 -10.23 5.28 -18.57
N GLY A 53 -10.52 4.43 -17.57
CA GLY A 53 -11.90 4.01 -17.27
C GLY A 53 -12.60 3.33 -18.46
N CYS A 54 -11.85 2.67 -19.35
CA CYS A 54 -12.41 2.07 -20.56
C CYS A 54 -13.09 0.70 -20.32
N PHE A 55 -12.87 0.10 -19.14
CA PHE A 55 -13.36 -1.22 -18.74
C PHE A 55 -12.92 -2.40 -19.63
N ALA A 56 -11.95 -2.20 -20.53
CA ALA A 56 -11.45 -3.27 -21.40
C ALA A 56 -10.79 -4.42 -20.60
N CYS A 57 -10.11 -4.09 -19.49
CA CYS A 57 -9.58 -5.07 -18.51
C CYS A 57 -10.66 -5.91 -17.82
N CYS A 58 -11.93 -5.50 -17.88
CA CYS A 58 -13.04 -6.23 -17.27
C CYS A 58 -13.82 -7.02 -18.32
N ARG A 59 -14.03 -6.46 -19.52
CA ARG A 59 -14.87 -7.10 -20.55
C ARG A 59 -14.11 -8.07 -21.45
N GLU A 60 -12.91 -7.68 -21.85
CA GLU A 60 -12.16 -8.29 -22.94
C GLU A 60 -10.67 -8.35 -22.59
N ALA A 61 -10.38 -8.65 -21.32
CA ALA A 61 -9.00 -8.77 -20.86
C ALA A 61 -8.29 -9.79 -21.74
N GLY A 62 -7.21 -9.38 -22.39
CA GLY A 62 -6.47 -10.26 -23.27
C GLY A 62 -6.91 -10.36 -24.73
N ALA A 63 -7.97 -9.67 -25.16
CA ALA A 63 -8.39 -9.72 -26.56
C ALA A 63 -7.30 -9.26 -27.55
N ARG A 64 -6.30 -8.51 -27.06
CA ARG A 64 -5.18 -8.00 -27.86
C ARG A 64 -3.92 -8.85 -27.81
N ASP A 65 -3.76 -9.70 -26.79
CA ASP A 65 -2.49 -10.38 -26.50
C ASP A 65 -2.63 -11.74 -25.81
N GLY A 66 -3.81 -12.36 -25.88
CA GLY A 66 -4.08 -13.66 -25.27
C GLY A 66 -4.22 -13.64 -23.75
N GLY A 67 -4.35 -12.46 -23.12
CA GLY A 67 -4.58 -12.34 -21.68
C GLY A 67 -3.32 -12.16 -20.85
N ILE A 68 -2.18 -11.97 -21.51
CA ILE A 68 -0.86 -11.87 -20.86
C ILE A 68 -0.75 -10.62 -19.97
N HIS A 69 -1.45 -9.54 -20.29
CA HIS A 69 -1.41 -8.29 -19.52
C HIS A 69 -2.79 -7.93 -18.97
N ALA A 70 -2.83 -7.36 -17.76
CA ALA A 70 -4.09 -7.00 -17.12
C ALA A 70 -4.75 -5.79 -17.83
N CYS A 71 -3.95 -4.80 -18.23
CA CYS A 71 -4.43 -3.63 -18.95
C CYS A 71 -4.48 -3.90 -20.45
N ALA A 72 -5.60 -3.63 -21.11
CA ALA A 72 -5.70 -3.78 -22.57
C ALA A 72 -5.03 -2.65 -23.37
N LEU A 73 -4.73 -1.51 -22.73
CA LEU A 73 -4.26 -0.30 -23.42
C LEU A 73 -2.78 0.01 -23.21
N PHE A 74 -2.23 -0.26 -22.03
CA PHE A 74 -0.88 0.15 -21.66
C PHE A 74 0.00 -1.07 -21.40
N ARG A 75 1.25 -0.96 -21.86
CA ARG A 75 2.37 -1.84 -21.45
C ARG A 75 3.33 -0.97 -20.68
N ASP A 76 3.28 -1.07 -19.36
CA ASP A 76 3.95 -0.14 -18.46
C ASP A 76 4.29 -0.82 -17.13
N GLY A 77 4.81 -0.07 -16.17
CA GLY A 77 5.32 -0.64 -14.92
C GLY A 77 4.33 -1.47 -14.13
N MET A 78 3.01 -1.31 -14.36
CA MET A 78 2.01 -2.17 -13.72
C MET A 78 2.13 -3.64 -14.12
N ASP A 79 2.65 -3.95 -15.31
CA ASP A 79 2.81 -5.32 -15.77
C ASP A 79 3.81 -6.12 -14.91
N GLU A 80 4.78 -5.44 -14.29
CA GLU A 80 5.68 -6.03 -13.28
C GLU A 80 5.06 -6.09 -11.88
N ILE A 81 4.12 -5.20 -11.58
CA ILE A 81 3.51 -5.06 -10.25
C ILE A 81 2.35 -6.05 -10.07
N TYR A 82 1.52 -6.30 -11.10
CA TYR A 82 0.36 -7.20 -10.99
C TYR A 82 0.72 -8.62 -10.51
N PRO A 83 1.78 -9.29 -11.01
CA PRO A 83 2.19 -10.59 -10.48
C PRO A 83 2.51 -10.56 -8.99
N LYS A 84 3.16 -9.48 -8.51
CA LYS A 84 3.54 -9.32 -7.10
C LYS A 84 2.32 -9.11 -6.20
N LEU A 85 1.34 -8.34 -6.67
CA LEU A 85 0.04 -8.18 -5.98
C LEU A 85 -0.69 -9.52 -5.85
N LYS A 86 -0.71 -10.33 -6.91
CA LYS A 86 -1.34 -11.66 -6.88
C LYS A 86 -0.63 -12.61 -5.91
N ALA A 87 0.70 -12.56 -5.88
CA ALA A 87 1.54 -13.46 -5.09
C ALA A 87 1.61 -13.12 -3.59
N CYS A 88 1.42 -11.87 -3.17
CA CYS A 88 1.55 -11.50 -1.76
C CYS A 88 0.42 -12.05 -0.89
N ASP A 89 0.60 -12.12 0.42
CA ASP A 89 -0.45 -12.45 1.40
C ASP A 89 -0.98 -11.20 2.13
N GLY A 90 -0.15 -10.15 2.18
CA GLY A 90 -0.51 -8.85 2.75
C GLY A 90 0.05 -7.68 1.93
N LEU A 91 -0.58 -6.52 2.08
CA LEU A 91 -0.27 -5.29 1.38
C LEU A 91 -0.22 -4.12 2.36
N ILE A 92 0.87 -3.36 2.36
CA ILE A 92 0.99 -2.12 3.13
C ILE A 92 1.15 -0.96 2.15
N LEU A 93 0.21 -0.02 2.17
CA LEU A 93 0.25 1.19 1.35
C LEU A 93 0.79 2.36 2.16
N ALA A 94 1.80 3.05 1.63
CA ALA A 94 2.42 4.21 2.25
C ALA A 94 2.36 5.41 1.32
N SER A 95 1.76 6.52 1.75
CA SER A 95 1.66 7.74 0.94
C SER A 95 2.10 8.98 1.73
N PRO A 96 2.79 9.94 1.10
CA PRO A 96 2.79 11.30 1.64
C PRO A 96 1.39 11.91 1.51
N VAL A 97 1.08 12.87 2.38
CA VAL A 97 -0.16 13.65 2.34
C VAL A 97 0.07 14.89 1.48
N TYR A 98 -0.60 14.95 0.33
CA TYR A 98 -0.63 16.10 -0.57
C TYR A 98 -2.04 16.67 -0.63
N PHE A 99 -2.19 17.96 -0.29
CA PHE A 99 -3.47 18.66 -0.24
C PHE A 99 -4.56 17.90 0.56
N GLY A 100 -4.17 17.31 1.69
CA GLY A 100 -5.05 16.62 2.62
C GLY A 100 -5.37 15.17 2.27
N THR A 101 -4.82 14.62 1.17
CA THR A 101 -5.07 13.23 0.75
C THR A 101 -3.80 12.54 0.23
N ILE A 102 -3.94 11.34 -0.31
CA ILE A 102 -2.86 10.55 -0.90
C ILE A 102 -2.18 11.26 -2.09
N SER A 103 -0.97 10.82 -2.39
CA SER A 103 -0.20 11.26 -3.55
C SER A 103 -0.86 10.85 -4.87
N THR A 104 -0.56 11.61 -5.92
CA THR A 104 -0.99 11.28 -7.29
C THR A 104 -0.47 9.90 -7.71
N GLN A 105 0.77 9.53 -7.37
CA GLN A 105 1.31 8.20 -7.70
C GLN A 105 0.52 7.08 -7.02
N MET A 106 0.19 7.24 -5.73
CA MET A 106 -0.60 6.24 -5.03
C MET A 106 -1.99 6.09 -5.66
N LYS A 107 -2.66 7.20 -5.99
CA LYS A 107 -3.98 7.15 -6.65
C LYS A 107 -3.90 6.54 -8.06
N GLN A 108 -2.88 6.89 -8.82
CA GLN A 108 -2.64 6.35 -10.16
C GLN A 108 -2.44 4.83 -10.12
N PHE A 109 -1.65 4.32 -9.17
CA PHE A 109 -1.52 2.89 -8.91
C PHE A 109 -2.87 2.24 -8.57
N MET A 110 -3.62 2.80 -7.62
CA MET A 110 -4.93 2.27 -7.23
C MET A 110 -5.90 2.19 -8.41
N ASP A 111 -6.00 3.24 -9.21
CA ASP A 111 -6.92 3.31 -10.37
C ASP A 111 -6.59 2.29 -11.46
N ARG A 112 -5.36 1.80 -11.49
CA ARG A 112 -4.90 0.77 -12.42
C ARG A 112 -5.19 -0.64 -11.94
N THR A 113 -5.87 -0.83 -10.82
CA THR A 113 -6.19 -2.16 -10.28
C THR A 113 -7.61 -2.66 -10.58
N GLU A 114 -8.39 -1.96 -11.41
CA GLU A 114 -9.77 -2.36 -11.77
C GLU A 114 -9.88 -3.82 -12.25
N GLY A 115 -8.92 -4.28 -13.04
CA GLY A 115 -8.85 -5.66 -13.53
C GLY A 115 -8.55 -6.71 -12.46
N LEU A 116 -8.40 -6.33 -11.19
CA LEU A 116 -8.17 -7.26 -10.07
C LEU A 116 -9.45 -7.51 -9.27
N LEU A 117 -10.49 -6.73 -9.52
CA LEU A 117 -11.76 -6.82 -8.79
C LEU A 117 -12.47 -8.15 -9.06
N ARG A 118 -13.51 -8.40 -8.26
CA ARG A 118 -14.34 -9.62 -8.32
C ARG A 118 -15.12 -9.84 -9.61
N TYR A 119 -15.03 -8.94 -10.58
CA TYR A 119 -15.78 -9.03 -11.83
C TYR A 119 -14.86 -8.89 -13.03
N GLY A 120 -15.35 -9.33 -14.18
CA GLY A 120 -14.63 -9.28 -15.44
C GLY A 120 -13.80 -10.51 -15.74
N THR A 121 -12.88 -10.40 -16.69
CA THR A 121 -12.19 -11.54 -17.34
C THR A 121 -10.66 -11.51 -17.25
N SER A 122 -10.09 -10.58 -16.47
CA SER A 122 -8.65 -10.46 -16.27
C SER A 122 -8.06 -11.69 -15.58
N GLN A 123 -6.87 -12.12 -15.99
CA GLN A 123 -6.13 -13.22 -15.33
C GLN A 123 -5.73 -12.92 -13.86
N TYR A 124 -5.83 -11.66 -13.45
CA TYR A 124 -5.60 -11.19 -12.09
C TYR A 124 -6.91 -10.93 -11.35
N GLN A 125 -8.07 -11.35 -11.87
CA GLN A 125 -9.33 -11.28 -11.15
C GLN A 125 -9.18 -11.92 -9.76
N TYR A 126 -9.77 -11.28 -8.74
CA TYR A 126 -9.65 -11.66 -7.33
C TYR A 126 -8.22 -11.61 -6.76
N ALA A 127 -7.25 -11.03 -7.47
CA ALA A 127 -5.86 -11.09 -7.04
C ALA A 127 -5.58 -10.40 -5.70
N LEU A 128 -6.50 -9.59 -5.15
CA LEU A 128 -6.38 -9.00 -3.82
C LEU A 128 -7.39 -9.53 -2.80
N GLN A 129 -8.39 -10.32 -3.23
CA GLN A 129 -9.46 -10.77 -2.36
C GLN A 129 -8.91 -11.55 -1.15
N ASN A 130 -9.46 -11.28 0.05
CA ASN A 130 -9.09 -11.89 1.33
C ASN A 130 -7.63 -11.68 1.78
N LYS A 131 -6.83 -10.89 1.06
CA LYS A 131 -5.49 -10.48 1.53
C LYS A 131 -5.61 -9.42 2.61
N VAL A 132 -4.57 -9.28 3.43
CA VAL A 132 -4.58 -8.34 4.56
C VAL A 132 -4.01 -6.98 4.15
N GLY A 133 -4.74 -5.90 4.41
CA GLY A 133 -4.35 -4.53 4.06
C GLY A 133 -4.05 -3.65 5.27
N GLY A 134 -2.93 -2.91 5.25
CA GLY A 134 -2.59 -1.87 6.21
C GLY A 134 -2.14 -0.56 5.54
N CYS A 135 -2.36 0.58 6.18
CA CYS A 135 -2.11 1.91 5.60
C CYS A 135 -1.14 2.73 6.45
N LEU A 136 -0.29 3.53 5.79
CA LEU A 136 0.63 4.49 6.39
C LEU A 136 0.55 5.84 5.67
N ALA A 137 0.51 6.94 6.42
CA ALA A 137 0.48 8.29 5.87
C ALA A 137 1.45 9.21 6.61
N VAL A 138 2.08 10.13 5.89
CA VAL A 138 2.91 11.18 6.49
C VAL A 138 2.53 12.56 5.97
N GLY A 139 2.18 13.48 6.87
CA GLY A 139 1.92 14.88 6.55
C GLY A 139 2.90 15.87 7.18
N GLY A 140 2.83 17.11 6.71
CA GLY A 140 3.73 18.18 7.16
C GLY A 140 3.46 18.68 8.58
N ASN A 141 2.22 18.54 9.07
CA ASN A 141 1.82 18.83 10.45
C ASN A 141 1.00 17.67 10.98
N ARG A 142 0.98 17.46 12.31
CA ARG A 142 0.33 16.30 12.97
C ARG A 142 -1.11 16.00 12.53
N ASN A 143 -1.88 17.03 12.15
CA ASN A 143 -3.29 16.93 11.80
C ASN A 143 -3.56 17.60 10.43
N ALA A 144 -2.76 17.27 9.42
CA ALA A 144 -2.80 17.89 8.09
C ALA A 144 -3.37 16.99 6.99
N GLY A 145 -4.10 15.94 7.35
CA GLY A 145 -4.79 15.04 6.42
C GLY A 145 -4.32 13.60 6.47
N GLU A 146 -3.47 13.23 7.43
CA GLU A 146 -3.02 11.86 7.65
C GLU A 146 -4.20 10.89 7.77
N GLU A 147 -5.18 11.22 8.62
CA GLU A 147 -6.37 10.37 8.82
C GLU A 147 -7.20 10.21 7.55
N PHE A 148 -7.39 11.30 6.79
CA PHE A 148 -8.18 11.24 5.55
C PHE A 148 -7.45 10.45 4.45
N ALA A 149 -6.12 10.56 4.37
CA ALA A 149 -5.30 9.75 3.48
C ALA A 149 -5.36 8.26 3.87
N LEU A 150 -5.30 7.95 5.17
CA LEU A 150 -5.44 6.57 5.67
C LEU A 150 -6.81 5.99 5.33
N LEU A 151 -7.91 6.74 5.54
CA LEU A 151 -9.27 6.34 5.17
C LEU A 151 -9.40 6.07 3.66
N ASN A 152 -8.81 6.92 2.81
CA ASN A 152 -8.80 6.69 1.36
C ASN A 152 -8.18 5.33 0.99
N MET A 153 -7.05 4.99 1.63
CA MET A 153 -6.36 3.72 1.39
C MET A 153 -7.10 2.52 2.00
N GLN A 154 -7.76 2.69 3.15
CA GLN A 154 -8.61 1.64 3.71
C GLN A 154 -9.81 1.35 2.82
N TYR A 155 -10.46 2.40 2.30
CA TYR A 155 -11.57 2.25 1.37
C TYR A 155 -11.16 1.52 0.08
N TYR A 156 -9.94 1.78 -0.41
CA TYR A 156 -9.35 1.00 -1.51
C TYR A 156 -9.27 -0.50 -1.20
N PHE A 157 -8.86 -0.89 0.01
CA PHE A 157 -8.83 -2.30 0.42
C PHE A 157 -10.23 -2.91 0.47
N GLU A 158 -11.21 -2.18 1.00
CA GLU A 158 -12.61 -2.64 1.06
C GLU A 158 -13.19 -2.88 -0.33
N ILE A 159 -12.90 -2.01 -1.31
CA ILE A 159 -13.31 -2.19 -2.71
C ILE A 159 -12.78 -3.52 -3.28
N HIS A 160 -11.57 -3.91 -2.89
CA HIS A 160 -10.88 -5.15 -3.30
C HIS A 160 -11.25 -6.38 -2.46
N ASP A 161 -12.24 -6.28 -1.57
CA ASP A 161 -12.65 -7.36 -0.68
C ASP A 161 -11.47 -7.87 0.20
N MET A 162 -10.61 -6.96 0.63
CA MET A 162 -9.46 -7.23 1.52
C MET A 162 -9.85 -7.13 3.00
N ILE A 163 -9.04 -7.76 3.86
CA ILE A 163 -9.18 -7.67 5.31
C ILE A 163 -8.36 -6.48 5.80
N VAL A 164 -9.04 -5.41 6.22
CA VAL A 164 -8.41 -4.17 6.69
C VAL A 164 -7.96 -4.29 8.14
N VAL A 165 -6.73 -3.85 8.44
CA VAL A 165 -6.24 -3.75 9.82
C VAL A 165 -5.87 -2.31 10.17
N GLY A 166 -6.18 -1.90 11.40
CA GLY A 166 -5.69 -0.67 11.99
C GLY A 166 -4.27 -0.81 12.56
N SER A 167 -3.87 0.15 13.39
CA SER A 167 -2.57 0.18 14.10
C SER A 167 -2.67 -0.19 15.60
N GLY A 168 -3.79 -0.79 16.02
CA GLY A 168 -4.05 -1.11 17.42
C GLY A 168 -2.99 -2.04 18.01
N GLY A 169 -2.55 -1.77 19.25
CA GLY A 169 -1.53 -2.53 19.95
C GLY A 169 -0.89 -1.73 21.08
N GLU A 170 0.05 -2.35 21.79
CA GLU A 170 0.94 -1.69 22.74
C GLU A 170 2.35 -1.55 22.12
N PRO A 171 3.01 -0.38 22.25
CA PRO A 171 2.51 0.84 22.89
C PRO A 171 1.37 1.46 22.09
N ARG A 172 0.45 2.14 22.79
CA ARG A 172 -0.74 2.77 22.18
C ARG A 172 -0.40 3.57 20.91
N PRO A 173 -1.13 3.35 19.79
CA PRO A 173 -0.86 4.07 18.56
C PRO A 173 -1.31 5.53 18.65
N GLY A 174 -0.71 6.36 17.80
CA GLY A 174 -1.10 7.76 17.61
C GLY A 174 -2.29 7.96 16.66
N CYS A 175 -2.66 6.95 15.88
CA CYS A 175 -3.81 6.98 14.97
C CYS A 175 -4.36 5.58 14.80
N TYR A 176 -5.66 5.33 15.03
CA TYR A 176 -6.23 3.97 14.96
C TYR A 176 -6.35 3.39 13.54
N LEU A 177 -6.39 4.27 12.52
CA LEU A 177 -6.61 3.91 11.12
C LEU A 177 -5.36 3.32 10.44
N GLY A 178 -4.19 3.47 11.05
CA GLY A 178 -2.92 3.06 10.47
C GLY A 178 -1.74 3.83 11.05
N GLY A 179 -0.59 3.77 10.38
CA GLY A 179 0.59 4.54 10.77
C GLY A 179 0.51 5.98 10.30
N GLY A 180 0.13 6.91 11.17
CA GLY A 180 0.14 8.35 10.89
C GLY A 180 1.40 9.03 11.42
N CYS A 181 2.32 9.40 10.54
CA CYS A 181 3.53 10.14 10.87
C CYS A 181 3.41 11.62 10.52
N THR A 182 4.27 12.45 11.12
CA THR A 182 4.44 13.84 10.74
C THR A 182 5.90 14.22 10.55
N THR A 183 6.15 15.22 9.72
CA THR A 183 7.46 15.88 9.60
C THR A 183 7.54 17.17 10.42
N HIS A 184 6.60 17.43 11.32
CA HIS A 184 6.60 18.61 12.17
C HIS A 184 7.63 18.47 13.32
N PRO A 185 8.39 19.53 13.65
CA PRO A 185 8.30 20.91 13.14
C PRO A 185 9.18 21.21 11.92
N GLU A 186 9.87 20.20 11.37
CA GLU A 186 10.78 20.36 10.25
C GLU A 186 10.06 20.90 9.00
N ARG A 187 10.74 21.81 8.29
CA ARG A 187 10.24 22.43 7.06
C ARG A 187 11.23 22.24 5.92
N GLY A 188 10.72 22.22 4.70
CA GLY A 188 11.53 22.09 3.49
C GLY A 188 11.81 20.63 3.11
N GLU A 189 12.99 20.36 2.58
CA GLU A 189 13.36 19.05 2.01
C GLU A 189 13.99 18.08 3.02
N VAL A 190 13.59 18.15 4.29
CA VAL A 190 14.09 17.21 5.31
C VAL A 190 13.56 15.81 5.03
N ARG A 191 14.46 14.84 4.84
CA ARG A 191 14.14 13.48 4.38
C ARG A 191 13.92 12.47 5.49
N ASP A 192 14.37 12.79 6.69
CA ASP A 192 14.42 11.91 7.87
C ASP A 192 13.61 12.48 9.06
N ALA A 193 12.76 13.49 8.84
CA ALA A 193 11.99 14.14 9.89
C ALA A 193 11.10 13.16 10.66
N VAL A 194 10.53 12.16 9.98
CA VAL A 194 9.69 11.13 10.63
C VAL A 194 10.44 10.29 11.66
N ASP A 195 11.77 10.25 11.62
CA ASP A 195 12.55 9.50 12.61
C ASP A 195 12.45 10.12 14.01
N ARG A 196 12.09 11.41 14.08
CA ARG A 196 11.87 12.16 15.32
C ARG A 196 10.42 12.03 15.81
N ASP A 197 9.52 11.50 14.98
CA ASP A 197 8.12 11.26 15.33
C ASP A 197 7.94 9.88 15.98
N GLU A 198 8.32 9.76 17.24
CA GLU A 198 8.21 8.49 17.97
C GLU A 198 6.80 7.90 17.98
N VAL A 199 5.77 8.76 18.05
CA VAL A 199 4.36 8.35 18.11
C VAL A 199 3.92 7.79 16.75
N GLY A 200 4.31 8.47 15.66
CA GLY A 200 4.07 7.99 14.30
C GLY A 200 4.77 6.67 14.03
N ILE A 201 6.07 6.56 14.36
CA ILE A 201 6.85 5.33 14.17
C ILE A 201 6.23 4.16 14.94
N LYS A 202 5.81 4.36 16.20
CA LYS A 202 5.10 3.31 16.97
C LYS A 202 3.85 2.83 16.24
N SER A 203 3.08 3.76 15.67
CA SER A 203 1.88 3.42 14.88
C SER A 203 2.23 2.63 13.62
N CYS A 204 3.29 3.02 12.88
CA CYS A 204 3.76 2.28 11.71
C CYS A 204 4.19 0.85 12.05
N ARG A 205 4.96 0.68 13.12
CA ARG A 205 5.39 -0.64 13.61
C ARG A 205 4.20 -1.50 13.99
N ASN A 206 3.23 -0.96 14.73
CA ASN A 206 2.02 -1.69 15.11
C ASN A 206 1.22 -2.13 13.88
N THR A 207 1.07 -1.26 12.87
CA THR A 207 0.40 -1.64 11.61
C THR A 207 1.12 -2.81 10.94
N GLY A 208 2.46 -2.76 10.81
CA GLY A 208 3.25 -3.86 10.24
C GLY A 208 3.07 -5.18 11.00
N ILE A 209 3.16 -5.13 12.34
CA ILE A 209 2.93 -6.28 13.21
C ILE A 209 1.51 -6.83 13.01
N LYS A 210 0.51 -5.96 12.94
CA LYS A 210 -0.89 -6.38 12.83
C LYS A 210 -1.19 -7.06 11.51
N VAL A 211 -0.64 -6.54 10.41
CA VAL A 211 -0.73 -7.20 9.10
C VAL A 211 -0.11 -8.59 9.20
N ALA A 212 1.13 -8.71 9.69
CA ALA A 212 1.82 -9.99 9.84
C ALA A 212 1.08 -11.01 10.71
N GLN A 213 0.63 -10.60 11.89
CA GLN A 213 -0.15 -11.47 12.79
C GLN A 213 -1.43 -11.97 12.13
N THR A 214 -2.11 -11.11 11.38
CA THR A 214 -3.37 -11.45 10.72
C THR A 214 -3.13 -12.41 9.55
N VAL A 215 -2.12 -12.15 8.72
CA VAL A 215 -1.68 -13.05 7.65
C VAL A 215 -1.35 -14.45 8.20
N LEU A 216 -0.58 -14.53 9.29
CA LEU A 216 -0.21 -15.81 9.91
C LEU A 216 -1.38 -16.53 10.56
N ARG A 217 -2.41 -15.81 11.03
CA ARG A 217 -3.64 -16.42 11.57
C ARG A 217 -4.50 -17.04 10.49
N LEU A 218 -4.61 -16.39 9.32
CA LEU A 218 -5.38 -16.87 8.18
C LEU A 218 -4.72 -18.06 7.47
N ALA A 219 -3.43 -18.29 7.73
CA ALA A 219 -2.69 -19.39 7.14
C ALA A 219 -2.98 -20.74 7.82
N ARG A 220 -3.46 -20.73 9.07
CA ARG A 220 -3.69 -21.92 9.90
C ARG A 220 -4.99 -22.64 9.52
#